data_AF-A0A8J7UI54-F1
#
_entry.id   AF-A0A8J7UI54-F1
#
_cell.length_a   1.000
_cell.length_b   1.000
_cell.length_c   1.000
_cell.angle_alpha   90.00
_cell.angle_beta   90.00
_cell.angle_gamma   90.00
#
_symmetry.space_group_name_H-M   'P 1'
#
loop_
_entity.id
_entity.type
_entity.pdbx_description
1 polymer ?
#
loop_
_entity_poly.entity_id
_entity_poly.type
_entity_poly.pdbx_seq_one_letter_code
_entity_poly.pdbx_strand_id
1 'polypeptide(L)'
;MPPGVLFLTAGADVGKDHIEVGVSAWGRARRRWLVDHFRIEGNTQLPKVWEEAADAVHRVYRNAEGVEFSLLKFFIDTSAWPEIVKPWVRRQNQQIVMGCDGLDHLDQAVKVEVQAEPVRGMPNKKTRIGALRIAQVGVSLLKAELVGVLSIPRPESSDEAPPDWLHLPKQGFTKEMAKQLVSERKVILRDANGRLTGTRWERIEGRRAEVLDCHNYAVGRRTGRMGPLQGPGLRTLGEKDRRGRCRDQVLEGGGGPRRSCDRRARSEGRGRSPQACSLRSL
;
A
#
# COMPACT_ATOMS: atom_id res chain seq x y z
N MET A 1 -5.82 -6.84 17.55
CA MET A 1 -4.80 -5.98 16.91
C MET A 1 -3.93 -5.33 17.97
N PRO A 2 -2.60 -5.37 17.84
CA PRO A 2 -1.67 -4.70 18.75
C PRO A 2 -1.80 -3.16 18.68
N PRO A 3 -1.42 -2.43 19.75
CA PRO A 3 -1.30 -0.98 19.70
C PRO A 3 -0.34 -0.51 18.59
N GLY A 4 -0.62 0.66 18.01
CA GLY A 4 0.22 1.26 16.96
C GLY A 4 -0.09 0.82 15.53
N VAL A 5 -0.99 -0.15 15.34
CA VAL A 5 -1.58 -0.47 14.04
C VAL A 5 -2.45 0.69 13.55
N LEU A 6 -2.23 1.11 12.31
CA LEU A 6 -2.96 2.20 11.65
C LEU A 6 -3.95 1.69 10.59
N PHE A 7 -3.55 0.68 9.81
CA PHE A 7 -4.39 0.08 8.78
C PHE A 7 -3.95 -1.35 8.46
N LEU A 8 -4.84 -2.09 7.78
CA LEU A 8 -4.61 -3.47 7.35
C LEU A 8 -4.59 -3.57 5.83
N THR A 9 -3.78 -4.50 5.32
CA THR A 9 -3.81 -4.94 3.92
C THR A 9 -3.78 -6.45 3.86
N ALA A 10 -4.31 -7.00 2.78
CA ALA A 10 -4.25 -8.43 2.49
C ALA A 10 -3.64 -8.68 1.12
N GLY A 11 -2.95 -9.80 1.00
CA GLY A 11 -2.48 -10.37 -0.26
C GLY A 11 -3.01 -11.79 -0.36
N ALA A 12 -3.52 -12.14 -1.54
CA ALA A 12 -4.10 -13.44 -1.80
C ALA A 12 -3.44 -14.10 -3.03
N ASP A 13 -3.10 -15.36 -2.86
CA ASP A 13 -2.54 -16.22 -3.90
C ASP A 13 -3.57 -17.26 -4.32
N VAL A 14 -3.74 -17.46 -5.62
CA VAL A 14 -4.83 -18.29 -6.19
C VAL A 14 -4.27 -19.60 -6.70
N GLY A 15 -4.51 -20.67 -5.96
CA GLY A 15 -4.18 -22.04 -6.35
C GLY A 15 -5.25 -22.69 -7.24
N LYS A 16 -5.08 -23.98 -7.52
CA LYS A 16 -6.07 -24.79 -8.26
C LYS A 16 -7.24 -25.21 -7.36
N ASP A 17 -6.93 -25.55 -6.12
CA ASP A 17 -7.82 -26.15 -5.13
C ASP A 17 -7.97 -25.29 -3.87
N HIS A 18 -7.48 -24.06 -3.90
CA HIS A 18 -7.53 -23.15 -2.76
C HIS A 18 -7.23 -21.69 -3.15
N ILE A 19 -7.54 -20.78 -2.23
CA ILE A 19 -7.03 -19.41 -2.21
C ILE A 19 -6.36 -19.18 -0.85
N GLU A 20 -5.05 -18.89 -0.83
CA GLU A 20 -4.37 -18.49 0.40
C GLU A 20 -4.44 -16.98 0.58
N VAL A 21 -4.68 -16.53 1.81
CA VAL A 21 -4.83 -15.11 2.13
C VAL A 21 -3.95 -14.78 3.33
N GLY A 22 -3.00 -13.89 3.14
CA GLY A 22 -2.17 -13.31 4.20
C GLY A 22 -2.59 -11.88 4.51
N VAL A 23 -2.79 -11.57 5.80
CA VAL A 23 -3.16 -10.23 6.28
C VAL A 23 -1.99 -9.62 7.04
N SER A 24 -1.65 -8.39 6.67
CA SER A 24 -0.61 -7.58 7.29
C SER A 24 -1.17 -6.30 7.88
N ALA A 25 -0.72 -5.94 9.07
CA ALA A 25 -0.97 -4.64 9.67
C ALA A 25 0.23 -3.71 9.52
N TRP A 26 -0.06 -2.42 9.47
CA TRP A 26 0.95 -1.38 9.26
C TRP A 26 0.88 -0.31 10.32
N GLY A 27 2.05 0.11 10.78
CA GLY A 27 2.21 1.16 11.79
C GLY A 27 3.18 2.24 11.34
N ARG A 28 3.51 3.14 12.27
CA ARG A 28 4.53 4.18 12.05
C ARG A 28 5.92 3.56 11.90
N ALA A 29 6.84 4.33 11.31
CA ALA A 29 8.24 3.92 11.12
C ALA A 29 8.39 2.54 10.44
N ARG A 30 7.48 2.23 9.51
CA ARG A 30 7.48 1.01 8.70
C ARG A 30 7.36 -0.29 9.51
N ARG A 31 6.98 -0.21 10.80
CA ARG A 31 6.62 -1.37 11.61
C ARG A 31 5.44 -2.11 10.97
N ARG A 32 5.50 -3.43 10.97
CA ARG A 32 4.47 -4.28 10.41
C ARG A 32 4.23 -5.52 11.24
N TRP A 33 3.01 -6.03 11.19
CA TRP A 33 2.63 -7.28 11.85
C TRP A 33 2.06 -8.23 10.82
N LEU A 34 2.52 -9.48 10.83
CA LEU A 34 1.75 -10.54 10.19
C LEU A 34 0.58 -10.86 11.13
N VAL A 35 -0.63 -10.58 10.67
CA VAL A 35 -1.83 -10.60 11.51
C VAL A 35 -2.51 -11.96 11.46
N ASP A 36 -2.75 -12.42 10.23
CA ASP A 36 -3.50 -13.63 9.96
C ASP A 36 -3.00 -14.23 8.66
N HIS A 37 -3.15 -15.53 8.54
CA HIS A 37 -2.88 -16.25 7.31
C HIS A 37 -3.74 -17.50 7.28
N PHE A 38 -4.64 -17.57 6.32
CA PHE A 38 -5.61 -18.66 6.22
C PHE A 38 -5.80 -19.07 4.77
N ARG A 39 -6.35 -20.27 4.62
CA ARG A 39 -6.59 -20.92 3.34
C ARG A 39 -8.08 -21.15 3.17
N ILE A 40 -8.62 -20.69 2.06
CA ILE A 40 -9.99 -20.95 1.63
C ILE A 40 -9.92 -22.17 0.72
N GLU A 41 -10.34 -23.32 1.23
CA GLU A 41 -10.26 -24.60 0.50
C GLU A 41 -11.41 -24.71 -0.52
N GLY A 42 -11.08 -25.08 -1.74
CA GLY A 42 -12.07 -25.29 -2.78
C GLY A 42 -11.52 -25.12 -4.19
N ASN A 43 -12.10 -25.83 -5.15
CA ASN A 43 -11.74 -25.69 -6.56
C ASN A 43 -12.01 -24.25 -7.04
N THR A 44 -10.95 -23.55 -7.48
CA THR A 44 -11.00 -22.14 -7.93
C THR A 44 -11.74 -21.95 -9.25
N GLN A 45 -12.19 -23.02 -9.88
CA GLN A 45 -13.12 -22.98 -11.01
C GLN A 45 -14.60 -22.92 -10.60
N LEU A 46 -14.91 -23.14 -9.32
CA LEU A 46 -16.29 -23.16 -8.82
C LEU A 46 -16.65 -21.84 -8.11
N PRO A 47 -17.90 -21.35 -8.19
CA PRO A 47 -18.29 -20.08 -7.57
C PRO A 47 -18.10 -20.01 -6.04
N LYS A 48 -18.30 -21.13 -5.33
CA LYS A 48 -18.32 -21.18 -3.86
C LYS A 48 -17.06 -20.58 -3.21
N VAL A 49 -15.87 -20.94 -3.68
CA VAL A 49 -14.60 -20.43 -3.10
C VAL A 49 -14.44 -18.91 -3.30
N TRP A 50 -15.05 -18.36 -4.36
CA TRP A 50 -15.03 -16.92 -4.64
C TRP A 50 -16.06 -16.14 -3.83
N GLU A 51 -17.13 -16.78 -3.38
CA GLU A 51 -18.07 -16.21 -2.41
C GLU A 51 -17.40 -16.10 -1.04
N GLU A 52 -16.73 -17.18 -0.59
CA GLU A 52 -15.93 -17.17 0.65
C GLU A 52 -14.78 -16.15 0.59
N ALA A 53 -14.13 -15.99 -0.57
CA ALA A 53 -13.13 -14.94 -0.77
C ALA A 53 -13.72 -13.53 -0.69
N ALA A 54 -14.96 -13.33 -1.15
CA ALA A 54 -15.65 -12.04 -1.02
C ALA A 54 -15.98 -11.74 0.45
N ASP A 55 -16.40 -12.74 1.22
CA ASP A 55 -16.59 -12.60 2.67
C ASP A 55 -15.28 -12.25 3.38
N ALA A 56 -14.16 -12.87 2.97
CA ALA A 56 -12.84 -12.58 3.51
C ALA A 56 -12.40 -11.11 3.28
N VAL A 57 -12.78 -10.49 2.16
CA VAL A 57 -12.52 -9.06 1.89
C VAL A 57 -13.20 -8.16 2.94
N HIS A 58 -14.35 -8.57 3.45
CA HIS A 58 -15.15 -7.83 4.43
C HIS A 58 -14.85 -8.20 5.89
N ARG A 59 -13.87 -9.08 6.12
CA ARG A 59 -13.48 -9.51 7.46
C ARG A 59 -13.01 -8.32 8.32
N VAL A 60 -13.52 -8.26 9.55
CA VAL A 60 -13.21 -7.23 10.53
C VAL A 60 -12.27 -7.77 11.60
N TYR A 61 -11.26 -6.99 11.95
CA TYR A 61 -10.30 -7.30 12.99
C TYR A 61 -10.45 -6.33 14.16
N ARG A 62 -10.47 -6.83 15.39
CA ARG A 62 -10.64 -6.00 16.60
C ARG A 62 -9.35 -5.85 17.39
N ASN A 63 -9.12 -4.69 18.00
CA ASN A 63 -8.09 -4.52 19.05
C ASN A 63 -8.64 -4.90 20.44
N ALA A 64 -7.78 -4.85 21.46
CA ALA A 64 -8.17 -5.14 22.84
C ALA A 64 -9.21 -4.16 23.41
N GLU A 65 -9.29 -2.95 22.84
CA GLU A 65 -10.24 -1.89 23.22
C GLU A 65 -11.56 -1.97 22.42
N GLY A 66 -11.72 -2.97 21.54
CA GLY A 66 -12.92 -3.16 20.72
C GLY A 66 -12.97 -2.32 19.43
N VAL A 67 -11.93 -1.54 19.12
CA VAL A 67 -11.83 -0.80 17.86
C VAL A 67 -11.72 -1.77 16.69
N GLU A 68 -12.56 -1.55 15.68
CA GLU A 68 -12.65 -2.36 14.48
C GLU A 68 -11.74 -1.84 13.37
N PHE A 69 -11.07 -2.76 12.70
CA PHE A 69 -10.20 -2.52 11.56
C PHE A 69 -10.67 -3.37 10.39
N SER A 70 -11.05 -2.71 9.30
CA SER A 70 -11.30 -3.35 8.01
C SER A 70 -10.06 -3.29 7.13
N LEU A 71 -10.04 -4.13 6.11
CA LEU A 71 -8.98 -4.11 5.11
C LEU A 71 -9.02 -2.83 4.27
N LEU A 72 -7.92 -2.09 4.25
CA LEU A 72 -7.77 -0.92 3.39
C LEU A 72 -7.57 -1.33 1.93
N LYS A 73 -6.84 -2.42 1.71
CA LYS A 73 -6.59 -3.02 0.40
C LYS A 73 -6.48 -4.54 0.48
N PHE A 74 -7.01 -5.20 -0.53
CA PHE A 74 -6.91 -6.64 -0.76
C PHE A 74 -6.34 -6.85 -2.16
N PHE A 75 -5.10 -7.32 -2.24
CA PHE A 75 -4.47 -7.70 -3.50
C PHE A 75 -4.71 -9.17 -3.79
N ILE A 76 -5.04 -9.52 -5.02
CA ILE A 76 -5.23 -10.91 -5.44
C ILE A 76 -4.44 -11.17 -6.71
N ASP A 77 -3.67 -12.27 -6.71
CA ASP A 77 -2.87 -12.64 -7.86
C ASP A 77 -3.76 -12.93 -9.08
N THR A 78 -3.42 -12.30 -10.20
CA THR A 78 -4.10 -12.53 -11.48
C THR A 78 -3.33 -13.45 -12.41
N SER A 79 -2.15 -13.92 -12.03
CA SER A 79 -1.24 -14.65 -12.93
C SER A 79 -1.71 -16.05 -13.31
N ALA A 80 -2.33 -16.79 -12.38
CA ALA A 80 -2.72 -18.19 -12.60
C ALA A 80 -4.01 -18.38 -13.42
N TRP A 81 -5.09 -17.65 -13.08
CA TRP A 81 -6.43 -17.81 -13.67
C TRP A 81 -7.06 -16.45 -14.04
N PRO A 82 -6.43 -15.67 -14.94
CA PRO A 82 -6.85 -14.30 -15.23
C PRO A 82 -8.31 -14.19 -15.73
N GLU A 83 -8.81 -15.20 -16.43
CA GLU A 83 -10.18 -15.31 -16.94
C GLU A 83 -11.22 -15.49 -15.85
N ILE A 84 -10.84 -15.97 -14.65
CA ILE A 84 -11.73 -16.13 -13.49
C ILE A 84 -11.54 -14.95 -12.52
N VAL A 85 -10.29 -14.64 -12.19
CA VAL A 85 -9.93 -13.62 -11.19
C VAL A 85 -10.38 -12.23 -11.66
N LYS A 86 -10.08 -11.84 -12.91
CA LYS A 86 -10.39 -10.47 -13.37
C LYS A 86 -11.90 -10.18 -13.37
N PRO A 87 -12.80 -11.06 -13.86
CA PRO A 87 -14.24 -10.86 -13.69
C PRO A 87 -14.71 -10.82 -12.24
N TRP A 88 -14.11 -11.61 -11.34
CA TRP A 88 -14.41 -11.52 -9.92
C TRP A 88 -14.02 -10.16 -9.34
N VAL A 89 -12.78 -9.69 -9.55
CA VAL A 89 -12.32 -8.36 -9.08
C VAL A 89 -13.22 -7.24 -9.59
N ARG A 90 -13.73 -7.33 -10.82
CA ARG A 90 -14.65 -6.33 -11.39
C ARG A 90 -15.97 -6.21 -10.64
N ARG A 91 -16.45 -7.31 -10.05
CA ARG A 91 -17.68 -7.34 -9.25
C ARG A 91 -17.47 -6.82 -7.82
N GLN A 92 -16.22 -6.74 -7.37
CA GLN A 92 -15.86 -6.24 -6.05
C GLN A 92 -15.71 -4.71 -6.02
N ASN A 93 -15.67 -4.15 -4.80
CA ASN A 93 -15.30 -2.76 -4.62
C ASN A 93 -13.81 -2.55 -4.97
N GLN A 94 -13.53 -1.98 -6.13
CA GLN A 94 -12.18 -1.75 -6.66
C GLN A 94 -11.35 -0.73 -5.83
N GLN A 95 -11.99 0.01 -4.92
CA GLN A 95 -11.28 0.83 -3.94
C GLN A 95 -10.66 -0.02 -2.82
N ILE A 96 -11.11 -1.26 -2.63
CA ILE A 96 -10.55 -2.21 -1.65
C ILE A 96 -9.81 -3.32 -2.40
N VAL A 97 -10.47 -4.00 -3.33
CA VAL A 97 -9.91 -5.15 -4.07
C VAL A 97 -9.16 -4.68 -5.31
N MET A 98 -7.99 -5.25 -5.56
CA MET A 98 -7.18 -4.96 -6.74
C MET A 98 -6.46 -6.23 -7.21
N GLY A 99 -6.54 -6.54 -8.50
CA GLY A 99 -5.70 -7.60 -9.07
C GLY A 99 -4.23 -7.18 -9.04
N CYS A 100 -3.32 -8.13 -8.89
CA CYS A 100 -1.89 -7.88 -8.98
C CYS A 100 -1.15 -8.92 -9.82
N ASP A 101 -0.09 -8.46 -10.48
CA ASP A 101 0.83 -9.30 -11.24
C ASP A 101 2.24 -9.12 -10.67
N GLY A 102 2.89 -10.20 -10.25
CA GLY A 102 4.27 -10.17 -9.78
C GLY A 102 5.28 -10.00 -10.93
N LEU A 103 6.19 -9.03 -10.81
CA LEU A 103 7.27 -8.77 -11.76
C LEU A 103 8.63 -8.79 -11.08
N ASP A 104 9.58 -9.56 -11.61
CA ASP A 104 10.93 -9.67 -11.05
C ASP A 104 11.82 -8.46 -11.35
N HIS A 105 11.59 -7.77 -12.48
CA HIS A 105 12.47 -6.71 -12.98
C HIS A 105 11.94 -5.30 -12.70
N LEU A 106 10.90 -5.17 -11.87
CA LEU A 106 10.34 -3.87 -11.52
C LEU A 106 11.27 -3.16 -10.52
N ASP A 107 11.72 -1.97 -10.87
CA ASP A 107 12.61 -1.11 -10.08
C ASP A 107 11.91 -0.40 -8.91
N GLN A 108 10.58 -0.49 -8.87
CA GLN A 108 9.73 -0.02 -7.79
C GLN A 108 8.90 -1.17 -7.23
N ALA A 109 8.47 -1.03 -5.98
CA ALA A 109 7.74 -2.11 -5.32
C ALA A 109 6.30 -2.26 -5.84
N VAL A 110 5.61 -1.17 -6.23
CA VAL A 110 4.32 -1.25 -6.93
C VAL A 110 4.17 -0.17 -7.98
N LYS A 111 3.69 -0.59 -9.16
CA LYS A 111 3.20 0.26 -10.23
C LYS A 111 1.75 -0.09 -10.52
N VAL A 112 0.84 0.88 -10.50
CA VAL A 112 -0.55 0.61 -10.88
C VAL A 112 -0.75 0.93 -12.34
N GLU A 113 -1.15 -0.08 -13.11
CA GLU A 113 -1.50 0.05 -14.51
C GLU A 113 -3.02 -0.09 -14.70
N VAL A 114 -3.55 0.64 -15.68
CA VAL A 114 -4.93 0.51 -16.10
C VAL A 114 -4.94 -0.38 -17.34
N GLN A 115 -5.40 -1.62 -17.18
CA GLN A 115 -5.58 -2.54 -18.30
C GLN A 115 -6.91 -2.24 -18.98
N ALA A 116 -6.84 -1.65 -20.16
CA ALA A 116 -7.99 -1.38 -21.01
C ALA A 116 -8.45 -2.66 -21.72
N GLU A 117 -9.76 -2.85 -21.82
CA GLU A 117 -10.34 -4.05 -22.42
C GLU A 117 -10.43 -3.94 -23.93
N PRO A 118 -10.15 -5.02 -24.68
CA PRO A 118 -10.51 -5.08 -26.09
C PRO A 118 -12.03 -5.03 -26.26
N VAL A 119 -12.51 -4.23 -27.20
CA VAL A 119 -13.93 -4.13 -27.53
C VAL A 119 -14.34 -5.40 -28.28
N ARG A 120 -15.42 -6.07 -27.82
CA ARG A 120 -15.94 -7.28 -28.46
C ARG A 120 -16.22 -7.02 -29.95
N GLY A 121 -15.64 -7.82 -30.83
CA GLY A 121 -15.76 -7.67 -32.29
C GLY A 121 -14.82 -6.63 -32.92
N MET A 122 -13.99 -5.94 -32.15
CA MET A 122 -13.01 -4.97 -32.65
C MET A 122 -11.64 -5.16 -31.98
N PRO A 123 -10.77 -6.05 -32.50
CA PRO A 123 -9.51 -6.44 -31.86
C PRO A 123 -8.56 -5.28 -31.55
N ASN A 124 -8.58 -4.23 -32.40
CA ASN A 124 -7.70 -3.08 -32.28
C ASN A 124 -8.30 -1.91 -31.49
N LYS A 125 -9.55 -2.02 -31.04
CA LYS A 125 -10.20 -0.96 -30.25
C LYS A 125 -10.20 -1.37 -28.79
N LYS A 126 -9.54 -0.57 -27.95
CA LYS A 126 -9.57 -0.74 -26.49
C LYS A 126 -10.50 0.29 -25.86
N THR A 127 -11.29 -0.13 -24.88
CA THR A 127 -12.16 0.77 -24.11
C THR A 127 -11.64 0.95 -22.69
N ARG A 128 -11.80 2.17 -22.17
CA ARG A 128 -11.58 2.47 -20.75
C ARG A 128 -12.80 2.18 -19.89
N ILE A 129 -13.97 2.03 -20.52
CA ILE A 129 -15.21 1.66 -19.84
C ILE A 129 -15.07 0.19 -19.42
N GLY A 130 -14.99 -0.06 -18.11
CA GLY A 130 -14.75 -1.39 -17.55
C GLY A 130 -13.27 -1.79 -17.45
N ALA A 131 -12.33 -0.85 -17.69
CA ALA A 131 -10.91 -1.10 -17.53
C ALA A 131 -10.56 -1.44 -16.07
N LEU A 132 -9.71 -2.44 -15.90
CA LEU A 132 -9.31 -2.94 -14.59
C LEU A 132 -7.98 -2.31 -14.17
N ARG A 133 -7.92 -1.81 -12.93
CA ARG A 133 -6.66 -1.38 -12.32
C ARG A 133 -5.95 -2.61 -11.78
N ILE A 134 -4.75 -2.87 -12.29
CA ILE A 134 -3.90 -3.97 -11.84
C ILE A 134 -2.62 -3.40 -11.26
N ALA A 135 -2.21 -3.89 -10.09
CA ALA A 135 -0.95 -3.55 -9.47
C ALA A 135 0.15 -4.49 -9.98
N GLN A 136 1.13 -3.97 -10.69
CA GLN A 136 2.39 -4.67 -10.91
C GLN A 136 3.21 -4.58 -9.63
N VAL A 137 3.60 -5.73 -9.08
CA VAL A 137 4.30 -5.83 -7.79
C VAL A 137 5.73 -6.27 -8.03
N GLY A 138 6.70 -5.50 -7.57
CA GLY A 138 8.13 -5.81 -7.67
C GLY A 138 8.54 -6.90 -6.68
N VAL A 139 8.23 -8.16 -7.00
CA VAL A 139 8.39 -9.29 -6.06
C VAL A 139 9.83 -9.51 -5.66
N SER A 140 10.79 -9.35 -6.57
CA SER A 140 12.22 -9.49 -6.27
C SER A 140 12.74 -8.42 -5.31
N LEU A 141 12.23 -7.18 -5.41
CA LEU A 141 12.55 -6.08 -4.49
C LEU A 141 11.94 -6.32 -3.11
N LEU A 142 10.68 -6.76 -3.06
CA LEU A 142 9.97 -7.03 -1.80
C LEU A 142 10.55 -8.23 -1.06
N LYS A 143 10.99 -9.28 -1.77
CA LYS A 143 11.75 -10.40 -1.20
C LYS A 143 13.05 -9.93 -0.56
N ALA A 144 13.80 -9.04 -1.25
CA ALA A 144 15.03 -8.47 -0.70
C ALA A 144 14.76 -7.61 0.54
N GLU A 145 13.69 -6.80 0.52
CA GLU A 145 13.25 -6.01 1.67
C GLU A 145 12.88 -6.92 2.86
N LEU A 146 12.13 -8.00 2.63
CA LEU A 146 11.75 -8.95 3.67
C LEU A 146 12.98 -9.59 4.31
N VAL A 147 13.96 -10.03 3.51
CA VAL A 147 15.22 -10.58 4.04
C VAL A 147 15.96 -9.54 4.89
N GLY A 148 16.01 -8.28 4.45
CA GLY A 148 16.60 -7.19 5.24
C GLY A 148 15.90 -6.99 6.59
N VAL A 149 14.56 -6.98 6.59
CA VAL A 149 13.74 -6.85 7.80
C VAL A 149 13.95 -8.03 8.76
N LEU A 150 14.00 -9.26 8.23
CA LEU A 150 14.23 -10.46 9.04
C LEU A 150 15.67 -10.56 9.59
N SER A 151 16.60 -9.80 9.03
CA SER A 151 17.99 -9.73 9.48
C SER A 151 18.20 -8.71 10.61
N ILE A 152 17.19 -7.91 10.94
CA ILE A 152 17.26 -6.98 12.07
C ILE A 152 17.45 -7.80 13.37
N PRO A 153 18.37 -7.41 14.26
CA PRO A 153 18.54 -8.10 15.54
C PRO A 153 17.25 -8.10 16.36
N ARG A 154 16.97 -9.22 17.02
CA ARG A 154 15.79 -9.37 17.86
C ARG A 154 15.82 -8.36 19.01
N PRO A 155 14.78 -7.50 19.16
CA PRO A 155 14.68 -6.60 20.30
C PRO A 155 14.38 -7.38 21.58
N GLU A 156 14.72 -6.78 22.73
CA GLU A 156 14.44 -7.34 24.05
C GLU A 156 12.93 -7.43 24.32
N SER A 157 12.19 -6.41 23.89
CA SER A 157 10.73 -6.34 24.02
C SER A 157 10.05 -5.96 22.69
N SER A 158 8.74 -6.23 22.58
CA SER A 158 7.97 -5.85 21.39
C SER A 158 7.76 -4.34 21.29
N ASP A 159 7.72 -3.62 22.41
CA ASP A 159 7.42 -2.19 22.43
C ASP A 159 8.64 -1.36 22.00
N GLU A 160 9.84 -1.88 22.26
CA GLU A 160 11.13 -1.32 21.85
C GLU A 160 11.58 -1.79 20.47
N ALA A 161 10.70 -2.46 19.72
CA ALA A 161 11.03 -2.94 18.40
C ALA A 161 11.55 -1.79 17.50
N PRO A 162 12.69 -1.97 16.82
CA PRO A 162 13.25 -0.93 15.96
C PRO A 162 12.32 -0.61 14.79
N PRO A 163 12.55 0.51 14.08
CA PRO A 163 11.93 0.75 12.78
C PRO A 163 12.09 -0.46 11.85
N ASP A 164 11.17 -0.61 10.90
CA ASP A 164 11.14 -1.72 9.95
C ASP A 164 10.96 -3.13 10.54
N TRP A 165 10.79 -3.28 11.87
CA TRP A 165 10.58 -4.58 12.49
C TRP A 165 9.28 -5.27 12.02
N LEU A 166 9.38 -6.57 11.73
CA LEU A 166 8.25 -7.46 11.45
C LEU A 166 7.88 -8.24 12.71
N HIS A 167 6.74 -7.90 13.29
CA HIS A 167 6.15 -8.65 14.39
C HIS A 167 5.45 -9.90 13.85
N LEU A 168 5.82 -11.05 14.39
CA LEU A 168 5.17 -12.34 14.11
C LEU A 168 4.24 -12.71 15.28
N PRO A 169 3.03 -13.23 15.01
CA PRO A 169 2.09 -13.52 16.08
C PRO A 169 2.56 -14.75 16.87
N LYS A 170 2.47 -14.69 18.20
CA LYS A 170 2.86 -15.84 19.05
C LYS A 170 1.89 -17.03 18.91
N GLN A 171 0.63 -16.73 18.61
CA GLN A 171 -0.45 -17.69 18.47
C GLN A 171 -0.79 -17.83 16.98
N GLY A 172 -1.02 -19.04 16.50
CA GLY A 172 -1.38 -19.30 15.10
C GLY A 172 -0.19 -19.28 14.12
N PHE A 173 0.93 -18.62 14.43
CA PHE A 173 2.12 -18.68 13.58
C PHE A 173 2.88 -19.99 13.81
N THR A 174 2.92 -20.83 12.78
CA THR A 174 3.56 -22.16 12.88
C THR A 174 4.97 -22.15 12.30
N LYS A 175 5.75 -23.20 12.65
CA LYS A 175 7.06 -23.45 12.04
C LYS A 175 6.97 -23.61 10.51
N GLU A 176 5.90 -24.20 10.00
CA GLU A 176 5.70 -24.36 8.56
C GLU A 176 5.46 -23.01 7.89
N MET A 177 4.65 -22.13 8.48
CA MET A 177 4.50 -20.77 7.97
C MET A 177 5.82 -20.00 7.98
N ALA A 178 6.64 -20.17 9.03
CA ALA A 178 7.97 -19.58 9.07
C ALA A 178 8.86 -20.08 7.93
N LYS A 179 8.88 -21.40 7.66
CA LYS A 179 9.63 -21.98 6.53
C LYS A 179 9.13 -21.45 5.18
N GLN A 180 7.82 -21.26 5.03
CA GLN A 180 7.23 -20.73 3.80
C GLN A 180 7.54 -19.24 3.60
N LEU A 181 7.55 -18.45 4.68
CA LEU A 181 7.91 -17.02 4.64
C LEU A 181 9.37 -16.81 4.17
N VAL A 182 10.27 -17.75 4.49
CA VAL A 182 11.67 -17.77 4.02
C VAL A 182 11.92 -18.95 3.07
N SER A 183 10.96 -19.22 2.19
CA SER A 183 11.00 -20.36 1.26
C SER A 183 11.93 -20.16 0.08
N GLU A 184 12.39 -18.94 -0.18
CA GLU A 184 13.25 -18.62 -1.30
C GLU A 184 14.58 -18.02 -0.83
N ARG A 185 15.62 -18.25 -1.63
CA ARG A 185 16.96 -17.67 -1.43
C ARG A 185 17.40 -16.91 -2.65
N LYS A 186 18.14 -15.83 -2.43
CA LYS A 186 18.78 -15.08 -3.51
C LYS A 186 20.05 -15.80 -3.96
N VAL A 187 20.07 -16.23 -5.22
CA VAL A 187 21.22 -16.85 -5.87
C VAL A 187 21.88 -15.85 -6.80
N ILE A 188 23.20 -15.77 -6.68
CA ILE A 188 24.04 -14.93 -7.53
C ILE A 188 24.42 -15.74 -8.76
N LEU A 189 24.07 -15.22 -9.94
CA LEU A 189 24.44 -15.82 -11.21
C LEU A 189 25.80 -15.27 -11.65
N ARG A 190 26.64 -16.18 -12.13
CA ARG A 190 27.96 -15.87 -12.69
C ARG A 190 28.11 -16.53 -14.05
N ASP A 191 28.83 -15.88 -14.95
CA ASP A 191 29.23 -16.49 -16.22
C ASP A 191 30.37 -17.51 -16.01
N ALA A 192 30.75 -18.20 -17.09
CA ALA A 192 31.88 -19.14 -17.08
C ALA A 192 33.22 -18.49 -16.68
N ASN A 193 33.33 -17.17 -16.79
CA ASN A 193 34.51 -16.38 -16.42
C ASN A 193 34.43 -15.85 -14.99
N GLY A 194 33.40 -16.23 -14.22
CA GLY A 194 33.18 -15.83 -12.83
C GLY A 194 32.62 -14.41 -12.63
N ARG A 195 32.32 -13.68 -13.71
CA ARG A 195 31.72 -12.34 -13.66
C ARG A 195 30.26 -12.43 -13.29
N LEU A 196 29.81 -11.51 -12.45
CA LEU A 196 28.42 -11.37 -12.03
C LEU A 196 27.53 -11.06 -13.24
N THR A 197 26.59 -11.95 -13.54
CA THR A 197 25.61 -11.79 -14.64
C THR A 197 24.25 -11.35 -14.15
N GLY A 198 23.94 -11.58 -12.87
CA GLY A 198 22.70 -11.13 -12.25
C GLY A 198 22.42 -11.84 -10.94
N THR A 199 21.20 -11.68 -10.46
CA THR A 199 20.70 -12.39 -9.29
C THR A 199 19.31 -12.92 -9.57
N ARG A 200 18.99 -14.12 -9.09
CA ARG A 200 17.66 -14.71 -9.16
C ARG A 200 17.20 -15.18 -7.79
N TRP A 201 15.90 -15.24 -7.58
CA TRP A 201 15.33 -15.92 -6.42
C TRP A 201 15.04 -17.37 -6.80
N GLU A 202 15.52 -18.30 -5.98
CA GLU A 202 15.26 -19.72 -6.14
C GLU A 202 14.46 -20.24 -4.97
N ARG A 203 13.45 -21.06 -5.27
CA ARG A 203 12.73 -21.83 -4.26
C ARG A 203 13.66 -22.85 -3.60
N ILE A 204 13.66 -22.88 -2.28
CA ILE A 204 14.34 -23.91 -1.51
C ILE A 204 13.51 -25.19 -1.63
N GLU A 205 14.19 -26.29 -1.95
CA GLU A 205 13.57 -27.60 -2.14
C GLU A 205 12.72 -28.02 -0.92
N GLY A 206 11.55 -28.59 -1.20
CA GLY A 206 10.60 -29.04 -0.19
C GLY A 206 9.87 -27.92 0.56
N ARG A 207 10.01 -26.64 0.15
CA ARG A 207 9.27 -25.52 0.74
C ARG A 207 8.23 -24.96 -0.21
N ARG A 208 7.01 -24.82 0.29
CA ARG A 208 5.98 -24.00 -0.35
C ARG A 208 6.22 -22.51 -0.05
N ALA A 209 5.54 -21.58 -0.71
CA ALA A 209 5.80 -20.14 -0.55
C ALA A 209 4.59 -19.23 -0.60
N GLU A 210 3.40 -19.79 -0.50
CA GLU A 210 2.15 -19.08 -0.53
C GLU A 210 2.12 -18.00 0.56
N VAL A 211 2.69 -18.29 1.75
CA VAL A 211 2.89 -17.29 2.82
C VAL A 211 3.80 -16.13 2.39
N LEU A 212 4.90 -16.42 1.67
CA LEU A 212 5.81 -15.40 1.16
C LEU A 212 5.14 -14.55 0.06
N ASP A 213 4.43 -15.19 -0.86
CA ASP A 213 3.78 -14.52 -1.97
C ASP A 213 2.60 -13.66 -1.49
N CYS A 214 1.76 -14.18 -0.59
CA CYS A 214 0.72 -13.41 0.11
C CYS A 214 1.31 -12.20 0.87
N HIS A 215 2.43 -12.39 1.57
CA HIS A 215 3.13 -11.30 2.25
C HIS A 215 3.59 -10.21 1.27
N ASN A 216 4.21 -10.60 0.14
CA ASN A 216 4.66 -9.67 -0.88
C ASN A 216 3.50 -8.85 -1.46
N TYR A 217 2.39 -9.51 -1.80
CA TYR A 217 1.21 -8.82 -2.31
C TYR A 217 0.60 -7.87 -1.27
N ALA A 218 0.52 -8.27 -0.01
CA ALA A 218 0.02 -7.41 1.07
C ALA A 218 0.88 -6.15 1.27
N VAL A 219 2.20 -6.23 1.06
CA VAL A 219 3.13 -5.09 1.17
C VAL A 219 2.94 -4.06 0.05
N GLY A 220 2.35 -4.45 -1.08
CA GLY A 220 2.31 -3.61 -2.28
C GLY A 220 1.70 -2.21 -2.08
N ARG A 221 0.67 -2.07 -1.22
CA ARG A 221 0.06 -0.76 -0.92
C ARG A 221 0.97 0.18 -0.13
N ARG A 222 1.90 -0.35 0.67
CA ARG A 222 2.77 0.45 1.54
C ARG A 222 3.78 1.27 0.75
N THR A 223 4.30 0.69 -0.31
CA THR A 223 5.44 1.23 -1.05
C THR A 223 5.01 2.07 -2.26
N GLY A 224 3.81 1.86 -2.78
CA GLY A 224 3.24 2.73 -3.78
C GLY A 224 2.87 4.09 -3.18
N ARG A 225 3.43 5.19 -3.71
CA ARG A 225 2.77 6.50 -3.71
C ARG A 225 1.48 6.38 -4.55
N MET A 226 0.49 5.64 -4.05
CA MET A 226 -0.86 5.74 -4.51
C MET A 226 -1.35 7.13 -4.11
N GLY A 227 -1.87 7.90 -5.08
CA GLY A 227 -2.27 9.29 -4.91
C GLY A 227 -3.06 9.58 -3.63
N PRO A 228 -3.12 10.85 -3.20
CA PRO A 228 -3.56 11.22 -1.86
C PRO A 228 -4.91 10.59 -1.50
N LEU A 229 -4.98 10.09 -0.26
CA LEU A 229 -6.20 9.67 0.40
C LEU A 229 -7.17 10.87 0.44
N GLN A 230 -8.13 10.92 -0.49
CA GLN A 230 -9.32 11.73 -0.26
C GLN A 230 -10.23 10.91 0.66
N GLY A 231 -10.01 11.05 1.97
CA GLY A 231 -11.00 10.61 2.96
C GLY A 231 -12.24 11.52 2.91
N PRO A 232 -13.42 11.04 3.37
CA PRO A 232 -14.58 11.90 3.56
C PRO A 232 -14.20 13.01 4.54
N GLY A 233 -14.32 14.26 4.07
CA GLY A 233 -13.76 15.43 4.74
C GLY A 233 -14.24 15.61 6.17
N LEU A 234 -13.30 15.53 7.12
CA LEU A 234 -13.39 16.39 8.30
C LEU A 234 -13.26 17.83 7.80
N ARG A 235 -14.39 18.50 7.68
CA ARG A 235 -14.45 19.94 7.41
C ARG A 235 -13.89 20.62 8.65
N THR A 236 -12.64 21.04 8.59
CA THR A 236 -12.21 22.20 9.38
C THR A 236 -13.05 23.38 8.89
N LEU A 237 -13.92 23.89 9.76
CA LEU A 237 -14.63 25.14 9.52
C LEU A 237 -13.60 26.27 9.55
N GLY A 238 -12.94 26.48 8.41
CA GLY A 238 -12.12 27.66 8.15
C GLY A 238 -13.03 28.83 7.82
N GLU A 239 -12.99 29.83 8.68
CA GLU A 239 -13.68 31.11 8.54
C GLU A 239 -13.31 31.78 7.21
N LYS A 240 -14.32 32.06 6.37
CA LYS A 240 -14.14 32.71 5.06
C LYS A 240 -14.00 34.22 5.24
N ASP A 241 -12.84 34.78 4.91
CA ASP A 241 -12.73 36.22 4.65
C ASP A 241 -13.38 36.57 3.28
N ARG A 242 -14.11 37.68 3.23
CA ARG A 242 -15.10 38.05 2.20
C ARG A 242 -14.51 38.50 0.85
N ARG A 243 -13.28 38.14 0.51
CA ARG A 243 -12.65 38.56 -0.76
C ARG A 243 -11.83 37.42 -1.36
N GLY A 244 -12.52 36.51 -2.04
CA GLY A 244 -11.94 35.32 -2.68
C GLY A 244 -10.77 35.60 -3.63
N ARG A 245 -9.55 35.52 -3.12
CA ARG A 245 -8.31 35.41 -3.90
C ARG A 245 -7.33 34.49 -3.17
N CYS A 246 -7.08 33.32 -3.76
CA CYS A 246 -5.89 32.52 -3.44
C CYS A 246 -4.65 33.24 -3.97
N ARG A 247 -3.64 33.43 -3.13
CA ARG A 247 -2.30 33.83 -3.57
C ARG A 247 -1.41 32.59 -3.53
N ASP A 248 -1.07 32.09 -4.71
CA ASP A 248 0.12 31.27 -4.90
C ASP A 248 1.33 32.21 -4.92
N GLN A 249 2.31 31.97 -4.06
CA GLN A 249 3.65 32.57 -4.20
C GLN A 249 4.69 31.46 -4.29
N VAL A 250 5.12 31.24 -5.53
CA VAL A 250 6.37 30.58 -5.92
C VAL A 250 7.51 31.54 -5.58
N LEU A 251 8.58 31.05 -4.93
CA LEU A 251 9.85 31.76 -4.82
C LEU A 251 11.00 30.78 -5.10
N GLU A 252 11.60 30.92 -6.29
CA GLU A 252 13.00 30.56 -6.56
C GLU A 252 13.77 31.82 -6.98
N GLY A 253 15.05 31.88 -6.59
CA GLY A 253 16.10 32.49 -7.40
C GLY A 253 16.60 33.90 -7.03
N GLY A 254 17.72 33.95 -6.29
CA GLY A 254 18.95 34.64 -6.72
C GLY A 254 19.07 36.17 -6.62
N GLY A 255 20.17 36.59 -5.97
CA GLY A 255 20.93 37.81 -6.35
C GLY A 255 20.63 39.09 -5.57
N GLY A 256 21.59 39.54 -4.75
CA GLY A 256 21.67 40.95 -4.30
C GLY A 256 22.03 41.90 -5.46
N PRO A 257 22.27 43.22 -5.24
CA PRO A 257 22.60 43.86 -3.96
C PRO A 257 21.71 45.06 -3.58
N ARG A 258 22.03 45.58 -2.39
CA ARG A 258 21.41 46.69 -1.64
C ARG A 258 21.62 48.08 -2.27
N ARG A 259 20.86 49.04 -1.69
CA ARG A 259 20.90 50.53 -1.76
C ARG A 259 19.94 51.08 -2.83
N SER A 260 19.12 52.11 -2.61
CA SER A 260 19.19 53.27 -1.73
C SER A 260 17.80 53.91 -1.55
N CYS A 261 17.68 54.76 -0.53
CA CYS A 261 16.79 55.93 -0.42
C CYS A 261 16.33 56.51 -1.78
N ASP A 262 15.14 57.10 -1.91
CA ASP A 262 14.79 58.30 -1.15
C ASP A 262 13.29 58.66 -1.19
N ARG A 263 12.91 59.43 -0.16
CA ARG A 263 11.61 59.99 0.12
C ARG A 263 11.24 61.07 -0.90
N ARG A 264 9.94 61.19 -1.23
CA ARG A 264 9.06 62.34 -0.92
C ARG A 264 7.84 62.33 -1.83
N ALA A 265 6.68 62.02 -1.27
CA ALA A 265 5.42 62.53 -1.77
C ALA A 265 4.77 63.36 -0.66
N ARG A 266 4.57 64.64 -0.99
CA ARG A 266 3.84 65.71 -0.33
C ARG A 266 2.42 65.22 0.05
N SER A 267 2.06 65.30 1.32
CA SER A 267 1.25 66.35 1.96
C SER A 267 -0.24 66.27 1.64
N GLU A 268 -1.03 66.56 2.68
CA GLU A 268 -2.50 66.65 2.74
C GLU A 268 -3.19 65.29 2.98
N GLY A 269 -3.95 65.06 4.05
CA GLY A 269 -4.46 65.95 5.09
C GLY A 269 -5.86 65.47 5.48
N ARG A 270 -6.05 65.22 6.78
CA ARG A 270 -7.35 65.07 7.48
C ARG A 270 -8.10 63.75 7.19
N GLY A 271 -8.62 63.02 8.18
CA GLY A 271 -8.67 63.24 9.61
C GLY A 271 -9.41 62.09 10.32
N ARG A 272 -9.20 62.05 11.63
CA ARG A 272 -10.07 61.51 12.69
C ARG A 272 -10.43 60.01 12.67
N SER A 273 -9.72 59.33 13.57
CA SER A 273 -10.14 58.32 14.57
C SER A 273 -11.62 58.44 15.06
N PRO A 274 -12.22 57.48 15.81
CA PRO A 274 -11.54 56.57 16.75
C PRO A 274 -12.17 55.17 17.02
N GLN A 275 -11.47 54.45 17.91
CA GLN A 275 -11.98 53.64 19.02
C GLN A 275 -12.36 52.16 18.82
N ALA A 276 -11.61 51.37 19.60
CA ALA A 276 -11.92 50.04 20.06
C ALA A 276 -13.06 50.02 21.09
N CYS A 277 -13.82 48.92 21.10
CA CYS A 277 -14.59 48.40 22.23
C CYS A 277 -14.60 46.86 22.06
N SER A 278 -13.90 46.12 22.91
CA SER A 278 -14.43 45.50 24.14
C SER A 278 -15.34 44.28 23.91
N LEU A 279 -14.75 43.11 24.14
CA LEU A 279 -15.30 41.93 24.86
C LEU A 279 -16.82 41.84 25.07
N ARG A 280 -17.41 40.69 24.74
CA ARG A 280 -17.92 39.73 25.75
C ARG A 280 -18.40 38.42 25.15
N SER A 281 -18.22 37.40 25.97
CA SER A 281 -18.61 36.00 25.89
C SER A 281 -20.12 35.79 25.70
N LEU A 282 -20.46 34.70 24.99
CA LEU A 282 -21.32 33.60 25.43
C LEU A 282 -20.99 32.37 24.58
#